data_AF-A0A964X650-F1
#
_entry.id   AF-A0A964X650-F1
#
_cell.length_a   1.000
_cell.length_b   1.000
_cell.length_c   1.000
_cell.angle_alpha   90.00
_cell.angle_beta   90.00
_cell.angle_gamma   90.00
#
_symmetry.space_group_name_H-M   'P 1'
#
loop_
_entity.id
_entity.type
_entity.pdbx_description
1 polymer ?
#
loop_
_entity_poly.entity_id
_entity_poly.type
_entity_poly.pdbx_seq_one_letter_code
_entity_poly.pdbx_strand_id
1 'polypeptide(L)'
;DFDLSDYEGLELRVRGNGRIFEVEVNDGQRYGWRAVSRRAPFDTGDDWQDVRVPFSELRATVFGRRVDVPPVRPGEISRIGFFIVDGRDGPFWLEVDSIGAYSAR
;
A
#
# COMPACT_ATOMS: atom_id res chain seq x y z
N ASP A 1 -12.40 -10.18 2.93
CA ASP A 1 -12.10 -9.62 1.60
C ASP A 1 -12.90 -8.34 1.41
N PHE A 2 -12.27 -7.36 0.77
CA PHE A 2 -12.81 -6.04 0.46
C PHE A 2 -13.01 -5.97 -1.05
N ASP A 3 -14.23 -5.68 -1.51
CA ASP A 3 -14.48 -5.39 -2.91
C ASP A 3 -14.30 -3.89 -3.14
N LEU A 4 -13.17 -3.52 -3.76
CA LEU A 4 -12.82 -2.14 -4.08
C LEU A 4 -12.82 -1.89 -5.60
N SER A 5 -13.57 -2.69 -6.37
CA SER A 5 -13.58 -2.64 -7.84
C SER A 5 -14.05 -1.29 -8.41
N ASP A 6 -14.89 -0.56 -7.67
CA ASP A 6 -15.42 0.75 -8.08
C ASP A 6 -14.50 1.94 -7.68
N TYR A 7 -13.32 1.65 -7.11
CA TYR A 7 -12.39 2.67 -6.61
C TYR A 7 -11.07 2.63 -7.38
N GLU A 8 -10.39 3.77 -7.41
CA GLU A 8 -9.11 3.93 -8.11
C GLU A 8 -7.90 3.65 -7.22
N GLY A 9 -8.08 3.72 -5.90
CA GLY A 9 -7.00 3.54 -4.96
C GLY A 9 -7.42 3.68 -3.50
N LEU A 10 -6.41 3.65 -2.63
CA LEU A 10 -6.57 3.88 -1.20
C LEU A 10 -6.36 5.36 -0.85
N GLU A 11 -7.14 5.87 0.08
CA GLU A 11 -6.94 7.18 0.72
C GLU A 11 -6.59 6.93 2.19
N LEU A 12 -5.47 7.49 2.63
CA LEU A 12 -4.89 7.27 3.96
C LEU A 12 -4.81 8.60 4.70
N ARG A 13 -5.39 8.68 5.89
CA ARG A 13 -5.17 9.81 6.81
C ARG A 13 -4.07 9.43 7.79
N VAL A 14 -2.87 9.99 7.60
CA VAL A 14 -1.65 9.56 8.31
C VAL A 14 -0.82 10.73 8.81
N ARG A 15 0.03 10.47 9.81
CA ARG A 15 1.18 11.31 10.16
C ARG A 15 2.35 10.43 10.62
N GLY A 16 3.57 10.93 10.51
CA GLY A 16 4.79 10.17 10.80
C GLY A 16 6.01 11.07 10.97
N ASN A 17 7.13 10.50 11.40
CA ASN A 17 8.36 11.26 11.64
C ASN A 17 9.19 11.59 10.39
N GLY A 18 8.57 11.89 9.25
CA GLY A 18 9.30 12.21 8.02
C GLY A 18 9.93 11.01 7.31
N ARG A 19 9.61 9.78 7.73
CA ARG A 19 10.11 8.54 7.12
C ARG A 19 9.21 8.14 5.96
N ILE A 20 9.77 7.44 4.98
CA ILE A 20 9.00 6.88 3.86
C ILE A 20 8.50 5.51 4.28
N PHE A 21 7.18 5.35 4.24
CA PHE A 21 6.51 4.08 4.46
C PHE A 21 6.03 3.53 3.12
N GLU A 22 5.66 2.25 3.09
CA GLU A 22 4.94 1.66 1.98
C GLU A 22 3.63 1.09 2.44
N VAL A 23 2.56 1.33 1.67
CA VAL A 23 1.33 0.56 1.80
C VAL A 23 1.50 -0.75 1.02
N GLU A 24 0.96 -1.83 1.57
CA GLU A 24 0.85 -3.13 0.93
C GLU A 24 -0.62 -3.53 0.80
N VAL A 25 -0.98 -4.07 -0.36
CA VAL A 25 -2.21 -4.85 -0.54
C VAL A 25 -1.90 -6.26 -1.02
N ASN A 26 -2.75 -7.21 -0.62
CA ASN A 26 -2.74 -8.56 -1.16
C ASN A 26 -4.10 -8.86 -1.81
N ASP A 27 -4.08 -9.35 -3.04
CA ASP A 27 -5.27 -9.66 -3.85
C ASP A 27 -5.36 -11.16 -4.18
N GLY A 28 -4.74 -12.02 -3.36
CA GLY A 28 -4.73 -13.47 -3.55
C GLY A 28 -3.85 -13.97 -4.71
N GLN A 29 -3.29 -13.08 -5.54
CA GLN A 29 -2.42 -13.50 -6.64
C GLN A 29 -1.13 -14.15 -6.14
N ARG A 30 -0.65 -15.11 -6.92
CA ARG A 30 0.54 -15.91 -6.61
C ARG A 30 1.54 -15.90 -7.75
N TYR A 31 2.82 -15.95 -7.39
CA TYR A 31 3.93 -16.21 -8.30
C TYR A 31 4.53 -17.57 -7.94
N GLY A 32 4.09 -18.61 -8.65
CA GLY A 32 4.30 -20.00 -8.23
C GLY A 32 3.57 -20.29 -6.91
N TRP A 33 4.29 -20.79 -5.90
CA TRP A 33 3.71 -21.07 -4.59
C TRP A 33 3.66 -19.87 -3.65
N ARG A 34 4.23 -18.72 -4.04
CA ARG A 34 4.42 -17.55 -3.18
C ARG A 34 3.32 -16.52 -3.40
N ALA A 35 2.84 -15.90 -2.32
CA ALA A 35 1.91 -14.77 -2.40
C ALA A 35 2.62 -13.54 -2.98
N VAL A 36 1.91 -12.79 -3.82
CA VAL A 36 2.39 -11.51 -4.35
C VAL A 36 2.00 -10.38 -3.39
N SER A 37 3.00 -9.60 -2.97
CA SER A 37 2.81 -8.35 -2.24
C SER A 37 2.75 -7.20 -3.22
N ARG A 38 1.68 -6.40 -3.20
CA ARG A 38 1.55 -5.21 -4.03
C ARG A 38 1.75 -3.98 -3.20
N ARG A 39 2.76 -3.18 -3.53
CA ARG A 39 3.19 -2.10 -2.65
C ARG A 39 3.31 -0.78 -3.39
N ALA A 40 3.11 0.34 -2.71
CA ALA A 40 3.51 1.69 -3.16
C ALA A 40 4.08 2.49 -1.98
N PRO A 41 5.14 3.30 -2.19
CA PRO A 41 5.66 4.17 -1.14
C PRO A 41 4.75 5.39 -0.93
N PHE A 42 4.81 5.97 0.26
CA PHE A 42 4.25 7.29 0.56
C PHE A 42 5.10 8.02 1.60
N ASP A 43 5.16 9.34 1.48
CA ASP A 43 5.84 10.21 2.43
C ASP A 43 4.97 10.45 3.67
N THR A 44 5.62 10.74 4.79
CA THR A 44 4.94 11.17 6.03
C THR A 44 5.55 12.47 6.54
N GLY A 45 4.81 13.16 7.41
CA GLY A 45 5.25 14.35 8.13
C GLY A 45 4.53 14.44 9.46
N ASP A 46 4.99 15.35 10.33
CA ASP A 46 4.51 15.43 11.72
C ASP A 46 3.01 15.80 11.81
N ASP A 47 2.49 16.47 10.78
CA ASP A 47 1.09 16.85 10.65
C ASP A 47 0.26 15.78 9.92
N TRP A 48 -1.02 15.68 10.31
CA TRP A 48 -2.00 14.84 9.63
C TRP A 48 -2.17 15.25 8.17
N GLN A 49 -2.02 14.29 7.26
CA GLN A 49 -2.16 14.47 5.83
C GLN A 49 -2.98 13.35 5.21
N ASP A 50 -3.65 13.68 4.10
CA ASP A 50 -4.36 12.72 3.27
C ASP A 50 -3.47 12.29 2.10
N VAL A 51 -3.15 11.01 2.04
CA VAL A 51 -2.32 10.40 1.01
C VAL A 51 -3.21 9.54 0.13
N ARG A 52 -3.18 9.79 -1.18
CA ARG A 52 -3.82 8.93 -2.17
C ARG A 52 -2.80 8.01 -2.80
N VAL A 53 -3.09 6.71 -2.77
CA VAL A 53 -2.28 5.68 -3.41
C VAL A 53 -3.12 5.02 -4.50
N PRO A 54 -2.94 5.41 -5.77
CA PRO A 54 -3.60 4.75 -6.89
C PRO A 54 -3.22 3.27 -6.98
N PHE A 55 -4.19 2.42 -7.29
CA PHE A 55 -3.94 1.00 -7.54
C PHE A 55 -2.99 0.76 -8.72
N SER A 56 -2.93 1.70 -9.67
CA SER A 56 -1.98 1.69 -10.79
C SER A 56 -0.52 1.90 -10.39
N GLU A 57 -0.25 2.50 -9.22
CA GLU A 57 1.11 2.71 -8.72
C GLU A 57 1.66 1.51 -7.92
N LEU A 58 0.80 0.54 -7.61
CA LEU A 58 1.19 -0.64 -6.88
C LEU A 58 2.10 -1.54 -7.71
N ARG A 59 3.34 -1.71 -7.24
CA ARG A 59 4.27 -2.66 -7.82
C ARG A 59 4.11 -4.05 -7.22
N ALA A 60 4.10 -5.08 -8.06
CA ALA A 60 4.07 -6.47 -7.62
C ALA A 60 5.48 -6.92 -7.17
N THR A 61 5.55 -7.51 -5.98
CA THR A 61 6.80 -7.98 -5.39
C THR A 61 6.63 -9.33 -4.70
N VAL A 62 7.71 -10.10 -4.63
CA VAL A 62 7.84 -11.30 -3.80
C VAL A 62 9.16 -11.21 -3.04
N PHE A 63 9.09 -11.22 -1.71
CA PHE A 63 10.26 -11.00 -0.84
C PHE A 63 11.08 -9.77 -1.25
N GLY A 64 10.39 -8.68 -1.57
CA GLY A 64 11.01 -7.42 -1.98
C GLY A 64 11.52 -7.37 -3.43
N ARG A 65 11.51 -8.48 -4.17
CA ARG A 65 11.91 -8.52 -5.58
C ARG A 65 10.71 -8.27 -6.48
N ARG A 66 10.85 -7.37 -7.45
CA ARG A 66 9.80 -7.11 -8.45
C ARG A 66 9.55 -8.37 -9.28
N VAL A 67 8.27 -8.65 -9.54
CA VAL A 67 7.82 -9.76 -10.39
C VAL A 67 6.85 -9.24 -11.45
N ASP A 68 6.79 -9.93 -12.59
CA ASP A 68 5.82 -9.65 -13.64
C ASP A 68 4.62 -10.58 -13.48
N VAL A 69 3.47 -9.99 -13.17
CA VAL A 69 2.18 -10.64 -12.92
C VAL A 69 1.06 -9.68 -13.34
N PRO A 70 -0.18 -10.17 -13.55
CA PRO A 70 -1.30 -9.29 -13.86
C PRO A 70 -1.47 -8.13 -12.85
N PRO A 71 -2.10 -7.02 -13.25
CA PRO A 71 -2.44 -5.91 -12.35
C PRO A 71 -3.24 -6.36 -11.13
N VAL A 72 -3.31 -5.48 -10.13
CA VAL A 72 -4.07 -5.72 -8.91
C VAL A 72 -5.53 -5.97 -9.24
N ARG A 73 -6.16 -6.88 -8.50
CA ARG A 73 -7.59 -7.13 -8.54
C ARG A 73 -8.24 -6.43 -7.35
N PRO A 74 -8.78 -5.20 -7.52
CA PRO A 74 -9.33 -4.44 -6.40
C PRO A 74 -10.52 -5.14 -5.74
N GLY A 75 -11.26 -5.95 -6.49
CA GLY A 75 -12.38 -6.76 -5.98
C GLY A 75 -11.97 -7.97 -5.11
N GLU A 76 -10.68 -8.29 -5.04
CA GLU A 76 -10.17 -9.46 -4.31
C GLU A 76 -9.17 -9.06 -3.20
N ILE A 77 -9.16 -7.78 -2.79
CA ILE A 77 -8.22 -7.32 -1.76
C ILE A 77 -8.57 -7.99 -0.42
N SER A 78 -7.64 -8.77 0.12
CA SER A 78 -7.82 -9.52 1.37
C SER A 78 -7.04 -8.94 2.54
N ARG A 79 -6.01 -8.13 2.25
CA ARG A 79 -5.13 -7.54 3.25
C ARG A 79 -4.66 -6.16 2.82
N ILE A 80 -4.58 -5.26 3.80
CA ILE A 80 -3.88 -3.98 3.72
C ILE A 80 -2.82 -3.98 4.84
N GLY A 81 -1.63 -3.46 4.58
CA GLY A 81 -0.55 -3.37 5.56
C GLY A 81 0.36 -2.19 5.32
N PHE A 82 1.21 -1.88 6.30
CA PHE A 82 2.22 -0.83 6.20
C PHE A 82 3.60 -1.41 6.47
N PHE A 83 4.59 -0.94 5.72
CA PHE A 83 5.98 -1.35 5.83
C PHE A 83 6.87 -0.13 5.98
N ILE A 84 7.93 -0.25 6.78
CA ILE A 84 9.08 0.65 6.75
C ILE A 84 10.27 -0.11 6.20
N VAL A 85 10.67 0.23 4.98
CA VAL A 85 11.74 -0.46 4.22
C VAL A 85 12.68 0.54 3.56
N ASP A 86 12.79 1.74 4.13
CA ASP A 86 13.64 2.82 3.64
C ASP A 86 15.15 2.58 3.88
N GLY A 87 15.51 1.50 4.59
CA GLY A 87 16.89 1.11 4.85
C GLY A 87 17.63 2.04 5.81
N ARG A 88 16.91 2.89 6.56
CA ARG A 88 17.52 3.84 7.50
C ARG A 88 17.35 3.30 8.93
N ASP A 89 18.46 3.15 9.64
CA ASP A 89 18.41 2.76 11.06
C ASP A 89 17.85 3.90 11.92
N GLY A 90 17.28 3.56 13.07
CA GLY A 90 16.78 4.50 14.07
C GLY A 90 15.26 4.53 14.22
N PRO A 91 14.73 5.41 15.09
CA PRO A 91 13.32 5.42 15.44
C PRO A 91 12.42 5.76 14.25
N PHE A 92 11.24 5.16 14.25
CA PHE A 92 10.16 5.46 13.34
C PHE A 92 8.84 5.47 14.09
N TRP A 93 7.90 6.28 13.62
CA TRP A 93 6.51 6.17 14.03
C TRP A 93 5.60 6.54 12.86
N LEU A 94 4.46 5.86 12.81
CA LEU A 94 3.37 6.11 11.89
C LEU A 94 2.10 6.03 12.73
N GLU A 95 1.30 7.09 12.68
CA GLU A 95 -0.07 7.06 13.18
C GLU A 95 -1.02 7.07 12.00
N VAL A 96 -2.08 6.27 12.10
CA VAL A 96 -3.10 6.12 11.06
C VAL A 96 -4.43 6.44 11.71
N ASP A 97 -5.11 7.46 11.20
CA ASP A 97 -6.45 7.84 11.65
C ASP A 97 -7.51 7.09 10.85
N SER A 98 -7.35 7.01 9.52
CA SER A 98 -8.26 6.25 8.67
C SER A 98 -7.59 5.65 7.43
N ILE A 99 -8.21 4.58 6.94
CA ILE A 99 -7.89 3.90 5.68
C ILE A 99 -9.21 3.79 4.93
N GLY A 100 -9.30 4.47 3.80
CA GLY A 100 -10.45 4.47 2.90
C GLY A 100 -10.07 4.10 1.48
N ALA A 101 -11.05 4.08 0.60
CA ALA A 101 -10.86 3.98 -0.84
C ALA A 101 -11.48 5.23 -1.50
N TYR A 102 -10.89 5.69 -2.61
CA TYR A 102 -11.39 6.86 -3.35
C TYR A 102 -11.66 6.51 -4.82
N SER A 103 -12.65 7.16 -5.40
CA SER A 103 -12.91 7.13 -6.85
C SER A 103 -12.39 8.42 -7.51
N ALA A 104 -12.08 8.38 -8.81
CA ALA A 104 -12.07 9.62 -9.59
C ALA A 104 -13.48 10.21 -9.57
N ARG A 105 -13.55 11.53 -9.48
CA ARG A 105 -14.78 12.26 -9.77
C ARG A 105 -15.07 12.23 -11.27
#